data_AF-A0A355FS71-F1
#
_entry.id   AF-A0A355FS71-F1
#
_cell.length_a   1.000
_cell.length_b   1.000
_cell.length_c   1.000
_cell.angle_alpha   90.00
_cell.angle_beta   90.00
_cell.angle_gamma   90.00
#
_symmetry.space_group_name_H-M   'P 1'
#
loop_
_entity.id
_entity.type
_entity.pdbx_description
1 polymer ?
#
loop_
_entity_poly.entity_id
_entity_poly.type
_entity_poly.pdbx_seq_one_letter_code
_entity_poly.pdbx_strand_id
1 'polypeptide(L)'
;MRNLIKITCLALVFLFVFNTTLPAMAGSTEQSSGEKMLKIGVASAVVIGVVCLIRSSIVNGKAEKLSRQGDAFAAAGDWERAVQAYTEAYEVKPKDKDVAAKLENAKVQAGAMLIRLGDEARQEEKLEVAQGYYRQALRYLPASSEARQKLDTLSQELALVYYRRGLSYASVNRWVDALREFEQAYLLTPQNAEIASHYQRAKAEANHDLPLKAILFFLNNTNLSGMEDLLARELQTTMVAAADGRYIMLDYNQVRAVITEQAAALSGTLNEGLALDLGRLLGVEEVIIGTLNPVEAKNRLRIEVATKSLAVPSGQIRKEVKPFTYTFPKGTDETNWWHRIPDLANELAKRLNK
;
A
#
# COMPACT_ATOMS: atom_id res chain seq x y z
N MET A 1 -5.17 20.82 -31.58
CA MET A 1 -4.53 22.13 -31.88
C MET A 1 -4.32 22.42 -33.36
N ARG A 2 -3.85 21.46 -34.20
CA ARG A 2 -3.55 21.71 -35.62
C ARG A 2 -4.75 22.12 -36.49
N ASN A 3 -5.96 21.67 -36.17
CA ASN A 3 -7.19 22.09 -36.87
C ASN A 3 -7.77 23.41 -36.34
N LEU A 4 -7.40 23.81 -35.12
CA LEU A 4 -7.82 25.06 -34.49
C LEU A 4 -7.12 26.27 -35.14
N ILE A 5 -5.82 26.13 -35.42
CA ILE A 5 -5.00 27.15 -36.13
C ILE A 5 -5.47 27.32 -37.58
N LYS A 6 -5.86 26.23 -38.26
CA LYS A 6 -6.32 26.29 -39.65
C LYS A 6 -7.60 27.11 -39.81
N ILE A 7 -8.55 26.99 -38.87
CA ILE A 7 -9.84 27.68 -38.96
C ILE A 7 -9.71 29.16 -38.56
N THR A 8 -8.91 29.48 -37.55
CA THR A 8 -8.61 30.88 -37.21
C THR A 8 -7.77 31.58 -38.27
N CYS A 9 -6.79 30.89 -38.89
CA CYS A 9 -6.07 31.40 -40.05
C CYS A 9 -6.99 31.59 -41.26
N LEU A 10 -7.94 30.68 -41.53
CA LEU A 10 -8.88 30.84 -42.64
C LEU A 10 -9.77 32.07 -42.44
N ALA A 11 -10.24 32.32 -41.22
CA ALA A 11 -11.06 33.50 -40.89
C ALA A 11 -10.25 34.82 -40.98
N LEU A 12 -8.99 34.81 -40.57
CA LEU A 12 -8.06 35.93 -40.73
C LEU A 12 -7.71 36.20 -42.19
N VAL A 13 -7.49 35.14 -43.00
CA VAL A 13 -7.27 35.24 -44.45
C VAL A 13 -8.52 35.75 -45.15
N PHE A 14 -9.71 35.33 -44.73
CA PHE A 14 -10.98 35.83 -45.27
C PHE A 14 -11.17 37.33 -44.99
N LEU A 15 -10.79 37.80 -43.78
CA LEU A 15 -10.75 39.23 -43.42
C LEU A 15 -9.71 40.01 -44.24
N PHE A 16 -8.58 39.40 -44.60
CA PHE A 16 -7.53 40.04 -45.39
C PHE A 16 -7.85 40.12 -46.89
N VAL A 17 -8.49 39.08 -47.45
CA VAL A 17 -8.88 39.03 -48.87
C VAL A 17 -10.02 40.04 -49.16
N PHE A 18 -10.98 40.19 -48.25
CA PHE A 18 -12.03 41.21 -48.39
C PHE A 18 -11.54 42.66 -48.21
N ASN A 19 -10.38 42.87 -47.58
CA ASN A 19 -9.76 44.19 -47.45
C ASN A 19 -8.97 44.63 -48.69
N THR A 20 -8.65 43.72 -49.63
CA THR A 20 -7.76 44.02 -50.77
C THR A 20 -8.46 44.10 -52.13
N THR A 21 -9.74 43.71 -52.23
CA THR A 21 -10.52 43.80 -53.47
C THR A 21 -11.48 44.99 -53.46
N LEU A 22 -10.96 46.22 -53.43
CA LEU A 22 -11.70 47.42 -53.84
C LEU A 22 -10.78 48.26 -54.73
N PRO A 23 -11.12 48.48 -56.02
CA PRO A 23 -10.25 49.23 -56.92
C PRO A 23 -10.22 50.70 -56.51
N ALA A 24 -9.01 51.28 -56.48
CA ALA A 24 -8.80 52.71 -56.31
C ALA A 24 -9.36 53.44 -57.53
N MET A 25 -10.49 54.13 -57.37
CA MET A 25 -10.96 55.16 -58.29
C MET A 25 -11.16 56.44 -57.50
N ALA A 26 -10.38 57.44 -57.89
CA ALA A 26 -10.31 58.76 -57.27
C ALA A 26 -11.66 59.49 -57.37
N GLY A 27 -12.09 60.09 -56.26
CA GLY A 27 -13.28 60.93 -56.19
C GLY A 27 -13.46 61.46 -54.78
N SER A 28 -13.23 62.76 -54.61
CA SER A 28 -13.32 63.53 -53.38
C SER A 28 -14.71 63.45 -52.71
N THR A 29 -14.78 62.94 -51.48
CA THR A 29 -15.71 63.43 -50.43
C THR A 29 -15.29 62.87 -49.07
N GLU A 30 -15.02 63.79 -48.15
CA GLU A 30 -14.62 63.53 -46.77
C GLU A 30 -15.85 63.07 -45.96
N GLN A 31 -16.28 61.83 -46.19
CA GLN A 31 -17.40 61.21 -45.47
C GLN A 31 -16.85 60.18 -44.46
N SER A 32 -16.70 60.67 -43.22
CA SER A 32 -16.63 59.98 -41.93
C SER A 32 -15.86 58.65 -41.86
N SER A 33 -14.58 58.73 -41.50
CA SER A 33 -13.79 57.58 -40.99
C SER A 33 -14.50 56.84 -39.83
N GLY A 34 -15.34 57.53 -39.06
CA GLY A 34 -16.14 56.93 -37.98
C GLY A 34 -17.21 55.96 -38.48
N GLU A 35 -17.82 56.22 -39.64
CA GLU A 35 -18.88 55.37 -40.20
C GLU A 35 -18.32 54.08 -40.81
N LYS A 36 -17.14 54.14 -41.45
CA LYS A 36 -16.41 52.95 -41.95
C LYS A 36 -15.90 52.09 -40.80
N MET A 37 -15.36 52.70 -39.74
CA MET A 37 -14.87 51.98 -38.56
C MET A 37 -16.02 51.29 -37.79
N LEU A 38 -17.19 51.93 -37.71
CA LEU A 38 -18.41 51.36 -37.12
C LEU A 38 -18.91 50.14 -37.91
N LYS A 39 -18.97 50.22 -39.24
CA LYS A 39 -19.39 49.11 -40.11
C LYS A 39 -18.46 47.88 -40.00
N ILE A 40 -17.15 48.11 -39.87
CA ILE A 40 -16.14 47.05 -39.68
C ILE A 40 -16.28 46.40 -38.29
N GLY A 41 -16.49 47.19 -37.23
CA GLY A 41 -16.72 46.67 -35.88
C GLY A 41 -17.98 45.81 -35.77
N VAL A 42 -19.08 46.25 -36.40
CA VAL A 42 -20.34 45.49 -36.46
C VAL A 42 -20.18 44.19 -37.25
N ALA A 43 -19.53 44.23 -38.43
CA ALA A 43 -19.30 43.02 -39.22
C ALA A 43 -18.45 41.98 -38.48
N SER A 44 -17.42 42.43 -37.76
CA SER A 44 -16.55 41.57 -36.95
C SER A 44 -17.31 40.93 -35.78
N ALA A 45 -18.15 41.69 -35.08
CA ALA A 45 -18.99 41.18 -33.99
C ALA A 45 -20.00 40.13 -34.46
N VAL A 46 -20.59 40.33 -35.65
CA VAL A 46 -21.51 39.36 -36.26
C VAL A 46 -20.80 38.05 -36.62
N VAL A 47 -19.61 38.12 -37.24
CA VAL A 47 -18.84 36.92 -37.59
C VAL A 47 -18.41 36.14 -36.35
N ILE A 48 -17.93 36.83 -35.30
CA ILE A 48 -17.60 36.20 -34.01
C ILE A 48 -18.86 35.56 -33.40
N GLY A 49 -19.99 36.25 -33.44
CA GLY A 49 -21.27 35.71 -32.98
C GLY A 49 -21.68 34.44 -33.71
N VAL A 50 -21.60 34.42 -35.05
CA VAL A 50 -21.92 33.24 -35.88
C VAL A 50 -20.97 32.08 -35.60
N VAL A 51 -19.66 32.33 -35.49
CA VAL A 51 -18.67 31.28 -35.16
C VAL A 51 -18.94 30.71 -33.76
N CYS A 52 -19.28 31.56 -32.78
CA CYS A 52 -19.67 31.12 -31.44
C CYS A 52 -20.96 30.27 -31.46
N LEU A 53 -21.96 30.64 -32.25
CA LEU A 53 -23.21 29.88 -32.41
C LEU A 53 -22.99 28.53 -33.10
N ILE A 54 -22.18 28.48 -34.17
CA ILE A 54 -21.82 27.22 -34.84
C ILE A 54 -21.05 26.30 -33.90
N ARG A 55 -20.07 26.85 -33.17
CA ARG A 55 -19.32 26.08 -32.17
C ARG A 55 -20.24 25.55 -31.07
N SER A 56 -21.17 26.38 -30.57
CA SER A 56 -22.17 25.97 -29.59
C SER A 56 -23.08 24.86 -30.12
N SER A 57 -23.58 24.98 -31.36
CA SER A 57 -24.43 23.97 -32.01
C SER A 57 -23.72 22.64 -32.21
N ILE A 58 -22.46 22.64 -32.66
CA ILE A 58 -21.67 21.41 -32.84
C ILE A 58 -21.41 20.73 -31.48
N VAL A 59 -21.06 21.50 -30.45
CA VAL A 59 -20.83 20.99 -29.10
C VAL A 59 -22.13 20.41 -28.51
N ASN A 60 -23.26 21.10 -28.69
CA ASN A 60 -24.58 20.63 -28.25
C ASN A 60 -24.97 19.32 -28.94
N GLY A 61 -24.84 19.24 -30.27
CA GLY A 61 -25.16 18.02 -31.02
C GLY A 61 -24.27 16.83 -30.63
N LYS A 62 -23.00 17.06 -30.29
CA LYS A 62 -22.10 16.01 -29.78
C LYS A 62 -22.55 15.52 -28.39
N ALA A 63 -22.82 16.43 -27.47
CA ALA A 63 -23.28 16.07 -26.11
C ALA A 63 -24.63 15.33 -26.15
N GLU A 64 -25.57 15.78 -26.97
CA GLU A 64 -26.87 15.11 -27.15
C GLU A 64 -26.72 13.71 -27.73
N LYS A 65 -25.85 13.52 -28.73
CA LYS A 65 -25.58 12.20 -29.30
C LYS A 65 -25.02 11.24 -28.24
N LEU A 66 -24.06 11.69 -27.43
CA LEU A 66 -23.49 10.89 -26.34
C LEU A 66 -24.54 10.58 -25.26
N SER A 67 -25.38 11.56 -24.90
CA SER A 67 -26.49 11.35 -23.97
C SER A 67 -27.48 10.30 -24.48
N ARG A 68 -27.86 10.35 -25.77
CA ARG A 68 -28.73 9.33 -26.38
C ARG A 68 -28.09 7.94 -26.44
N GLN A 69 -26.77 7.86 -26.60
CA GLN A 69 -26.05 6.59 -26.50
C GLN A 69 -26.11 6.05 -25.07
N GLY A 70 -25.94 6.91 -24.07
CA GLY A 70 -26.16 6.57 -22.67
C GLY A 70 -27.58 6.07 -22.40
N ASP A 71 -28.59 6.72 -22.97
CA ASP A 71 -30.00 6.30 -22.86
C ASP A 71 -30.20 4.89 -23.44
N ALA A 72 -29.60 4.60 -24.60
CA ALA A 72 -29.68 3.29 -25.23
C ALA A 72 -29.00 2.19 -24.39
N PHE A 73 -27.83 2.45 -23.82
CA PHE A 73 -27.15 1.52 -22.92
C PHE A 73 -27.94 1.29 -21.62
N ALA A 74 -28.47 2.36 -21.04
CA ALA A 74 -29.32 2.29 -19.85
C ALA A 74 -30.59 1.45 -20.11
N ALA A 75 -31.24 1.65 -21.26
CA ALA A 75 -32.40 0.85 -21.66
C ALA A 75 -32.07 -0.63 -21.87
N ALA A 76 -30.83 -0.94 -22.27
CA ALA A 76 -30.32 -2.30 -22.38
C ALA A 76 -29.84 -2.90 -21.04
N GLY A 77 -29.84 -2.12 -19.95
CA GLY A 77 -29.30 -2.54 -18.65
C GLY A 77 -27.77 -2.55 -18.57
N ASP A 78 -27.08 -2.09 -19.61
CA ASP A 78 -25.61 -1.96 -19.65
C ASP A 78 -25.19 -0.67 -18.94
N TRP A 79 -25.34 -0.67 -17.62
CA TRP A 79 -25.18 0.52 -16.79
C TRP A 79 -23.74 1.06 -16.79
N GLU A 80 -22.73 0.20 -16.94
CA GLU A 80 -21.33 0.64 -17.00
C GLU A 80 -21.05 1.45 -18.28
N ARG A 81 -21.52 0.97 -19.45
CA ARG A 81 -21.42 1.76 -20.70
C ARG A 81 -22.30 2.99 -20.68
N ALA A 82 -23.46 2.95 -20.02
CA ALA A 82 -24.28 4.13 -19.82
C ALA A 82 -23.54 5.21 -19.02
N VAL A 83 -22.88 4.83 -17.91
CA VAL A 83 -22.05 5.76 -17.13
C VAL A 83 -20.92 6.35 -17.98
N GLN A 84 -20.26 5.53 -18.81
CA GLN A 84 -19.21 6.04 -19.70
C GLN A 84 -19.76 7.08 -20.69
N ALA A 85 -20.84 6.76 -21.41
CA ALA A 85 -21.43 7.65 -22.41
C ALA A 85 -21.93 8.96 -21.79
N TYR A 86 -22.57 8.91 -20.62
CA TYR A 86 -22.99 10.11 -19.90
C TYR A 86 -21.81 10.90 -19.33
N THR A 87 -20.72 10.24 -18.93
CA THR A 87 -19.50 10.94 -18.48
C THR A 87 -18.90 11.73 -19.64
N GLU A 88 -18.77 11.10 -20.82
CA GLU A 88 -18.30 11.79 -22.02
C GLU A 88 -19.23 12.94 -22.42
N ALA A 89 -20.56 12.77 -22.30
CA ALA A 89 -21.52 13.84 -22.54
C ALA A 89 -21.35 15.00 -21.54
N TYR A 90 -21.12 14.68 -20.26
CA TYR A 90 -20.91 15.65 -19.19
C TYR A 90 -19.60 16.41 -19.38
N GLU A 91 -18.52 15.76 -19.81
CA GLU A 91 -17.24 16.43 -20.13
C GLU A 91 -17.38 17.43 -21.28
N VAL A 92 -18.24 17.14 -22.27
CA VAL A 92 -18.55 18.05 -23.37
C VAL A 92 -19.39 19.24 -22.89
N LYS A 93 -20.33 19.03 -21.96
CA LYS A 93 -21.20 20.08 -21.41
C LYS A 93 -21.40 19.95 -19.88
N PRO A 94 -20.42 20.40 -19.06
CA PRO A 94 -20.41 20.13 -17.60
C PRO A 94 -21.52 20.83 -16.79
N LYS A 95 -22.26 21.76 -17.39
CA LYS A 95 -23.36 22.51 -16.75
C LYS A 95 -24.74 22.01 -17.18
N ASP A 96 -24.80 20.95 -17.97
CA ASP A 96 -26.07 20.35 -18.36
C ASP A 96 -26.65 19.55 -17.19
N LYS A 97 -27.77 20.05 -16.64
CA LYS A 97 -28.43 19.42 -15.50
C LYS A 97 -29.07 18.09 -15.86
N ASP A 98 -29.54 17.92 -17.09
CA ASP A 98 -30.15 16.66 -17.54
C ASP A 98 -29.08 15.56 -17.63
N VAL A 99 -27.97 15.85 -18.32
CA VAL A 99 -26.85 14.90 -18.43
C VAL A 99 -26.25 14.58 -17.06
N ALA A 100 -26.13 15.58 -16.16
CA ALA A 100 -25.67 15.36 -14.79
C ALA A 100 -26.60 14.40 -14.02
N ALA A 101 -27.91 14.61 -14.09
CA ALA A 101 -28.89 13.75 -13.43
C ALA A 101 -28.90 12.32 -14.01
N LYS A 102 -28.81 12.20 -15.34
CA LYS A 102 -28.69 10.90 -16.02
C LYS A 102 -27.42 10.15 -15.64
N LEU A 103 -26.28 10.85 -15.57
CA LEU A 103 -25.01 10.27 -15.12
C LEU A 103 -25.11 9.78 -13.67
N GLU A 104 -25.68 10.58 -12.77
CA GLU A 104 -25.87 10.20 -11.37
C GLU A 104 -26.75 8.96 -11.24
N ASN A 105 -27.90 8.93 -11.92
CA ASN A 105 -28.78 7.77 -11.94
C ASN A 105 -28.07 6.54 -12.51
N ALA A 106 -27.34 6.68 -13.62
CA ALA A 106 -26.58 5.58 -14.21
C ALA A 106 -25.52 5.03 -13.24
N LYS A 107 -24.83 5.90 -12.47
CA LYS A 107 -23.88 5.47 -11.43
C LYS A 107 -24.57 4.70 -10.31
N VAL A 108 -25.75 5.15 -9.87
CA VAL A 108 -26.56 4.45 -8.87
C VAL A 108 -26.97 3.05 -9.36
N GLN A 109 -27.46 2.95 -10.59
CA GLN A 109 -27.86 1.67 -11.17
C GLN A 109 -26.67 0.72 -11.40
N ALA A 110 -25.55 1.25 -11.92
CA ALA A 110 -24.31 0.48 -12.08
C ALA A 110 -23.79 -0.05 -10.73
N GLY A 111 -23.75 0.82 -9.71
CA GLY A 111 -23.35 0.44 -8.36
C GLY A 111 -24.26 -0.64 -7.77
N ALA A 112 -25.58 -0.49 -7.88
CA ALA A 112 -26.54 -1.49 -7.39
C ALA A 112 -26.42 -2.84 -8.14
N MET A 113 -26.23 -2.81 -9.45
CA MET A 113 -25.97 -4.00 -10.26
C MET A 113 -24.69 -4.71 -9.80
N LEU A 114 -23.60 -3.98 -9.59
CA LEU A 114 -22.32 -4.55 -9.14
C LEU A 114 -22.40 -5.12 -7.73
N ILE A 115 -23.16 -4.49 -6.81
CA ILE A 115 -23.41 -5.08 -5.50
C ILE A 115 -24.10 -6.44 -5.64
N ARG A 116 -25.13 -6.55 -6.49
CA ARG A 116 -25.83 -7.82 -6.74
C ARG A 116 -24.91 -8.89 -7.33
N LEU A 117 -24.12 -8.53 -8.35
CA LEU A 117 -23.12 -9.45 -8.93
C LEU A 117 -22.08 -9.90 -7.90
N GLY A 118 -21.71 -9.01 -6.97
CA GLY A 118 -20.86 -9.34 -5.83
C GLY A 118 -21.52 -10.33 -4.87
N ASP A 119 -22.81 -10.17 -4.58
CA ASP A 119 -23.58 -11.09 -3.76
C ASP A 119 -23.72 -12.47 -4.41
N GLU A 120 -24.03 -12.52 -5.70
CA GLU A 120 -24.09 -13.75 -6.50
C GLU A 120 -22.74 -14.47 -6.52
N ALA A 121 -21.65 -13.75 -6.81
CA ALA A 121 -20.30 -14.33 -6.79
C ALA A 121 -19.91 -14.86 -5.39
N ARG A 122 -20.34 -14.19 -4.32
CA ARG A 122 -20.09 -14.64 -2.95
C ARG A 122 -20.88 -15.91 -2.63
N GLN A 123 -22.14 -16.02 -3.09
CA GLN A 123 -22.95 -17.24 -2.94
C GLN A 123 -22.34 -18.43 -3.67
N GLU A 124 -21.66 -18.20 -4.78
CA GLU A 124 -20.89 -19.20 -5.53
C GLU A 124 -19.48 -19.47 -4.95
N GLU A 125 -19.17 -18.95 -3.76
CA GLU A 125 -17.85 -19.04 -3.11
C GLU A 125 -16.68 -18.45 -3.92
N LYS A 126 -16.97 -17.62 -4.92
CA LYS A 126 -15.97 -16.89 -5.71
C LYS A 126 -15.61 -15.58 -5.03
N LEU A 127 -14.99 -15.68 -3.86
CA LEU A 127 -14.75 -14.57 -2.95
C LEU A 127 -13.93 -13.43 -3.57
N GLU A 128 -12.89 -13.74 -4.35
CA GLU A 128 -12.06 -12.74 -5.02
C GLU A 128 -12.84 -11.98 -6.12
N VAL A 129 -13.74 -12.68 -6.81
CA VAL A 129 -14.63 -12.09 -7.81
C VAL A 129 -15.63 -11.15 -7.14
N ALA A 130 -16.25 -11.60 -6.04
CA ALA A 130 -17.14 -10.78 -5.23
C ALA A 130 -16.46 -9.50 -4.73
N GLN A 131 -15.21 -9.61 -4.26
CA GLN A 131 -14.40 -8.46 -3.83
C GLN A 131 -14.21 -7.47 -4.98
N GLY A 132 -13.91 -7.98 -6.18
CA GLY A 132 -13.80 -7.17 -7.40
C GLY A 132 -15.06 -6.37 -7.69
N TYR A 133 -16.24 -7.01 -7.61
CA TYR A 133 -17.52 -6.34 -7.83
C TYR A 133 -17.84 -5.28 -6.77
N TYR A 134 -17.67 -5.56 -5.47
CA TYR A 134 -17.91 -4.55 -4.42
C TYR A 134 -16.96 -3.34 -4.54
N ARG A 135 -15.69 -3.57 -4.88
CA ARG A 135 -14.74 -2.47 -5.14
C ARG A 135 -15.18 -1.62 -6.33
N GLN A 136 -15.64 -2.25 -7.41
CA GLN A 136 -16.17 -1.53 -8.57
C GLN A 136 -17.44 -0.74 -8.22
N ALA A 137 -18.34 -1.32 -7.43
CA ALA A 137 -19.54 -0.62 -6.96
C ALA A 137 -19.17 0.66 -6.19
N LEU A 138 -18.16 0.62 -5.32
CA LEU A 138 -17.68 1.79 -4.58
C LEU A 138 -17.03 2.88 -5.45
N ARG A 139 -16.56 2.55 -6.66
CA ARG A 139 -16.09 3.57 -7.62
C ARG A 139 -17.24 4.42 -8.16
N TYR A 140 -18.42 3.81 -8.36
CA TYR A 140 -19.62 4.53 -8.79
C TYR A 140 -20.39 5.13 -7.60
N LEU A 141 -20.40 4.45 -6.46
CA LEU A 141 -21.11 4.83 -5.25
C LEU A 141 -20.15 4.93 -4.04
N PRO A 142 -19.26 5.93 -4.00
CA PRO A 142 -18.31 6.09 -2.90
C PRO A 142 -18.98 6.45 -1.57
N ALA A 143 -20.28 6.77 -1.56
CA ALA A 143 -21.08 7.00 -0.35
C ALA A 143 -21.82 5.74 0.14
N SER A 144 -21.83 4.63 -0.61
CA SER A 144 -22.57 3.41 -0.23
C SER A 144 -22.01 2.77 1.05
N SER A 145 -22.83 2.72 2.09
CA SER A 145 -22.53 1.99 3.34
C SER A 145 -22.63 0.48 3.12
N GLU A 146 -23.61 0.04 2.32
CA GLU A 146 -23.83 -1.37 2.00
C GLU A 146 -22.61 -2.01 1.33
N ALA A 147 -22.11 -1.41 0.24
CA ALA A 147 -20.97 -1.94 -0.50
C ALA A 147 -19.70 -1.97 0.36
N ARG A 148 -19.51 -0.95 1.22
CA ARG A 148 -18.43 -0.91 2.20
C ARG A 148 -18.51 -2.06 3.20
N GLN A 149 -19.67 -2.23 3.85
CA GLN A 149 -19.85 -3.29 4.85
C GLN A 149 -19.63 -4.68 4.25
N LYS A 150 -20.15 -4.93 3.04
CA LYS A 150 -19.93 -6.18 2.30
C LYS A 150 -18.45 -6.41 2.01
N LEU A 151 -17.74 -5.36 1.54
CA LEU A 151 -16.31 -5.43 1.25
C LEU A 151 -15.46 -5.64 2.52
N ASP A 152 -15.78 -4.98 3.62
CA ASP A 152 -15.05 -5.10 4.89
C ASP A 152 -15.19 -6.52 5.45
N THR A 153 -16.41 -7.05 5.48
CA THR A 153 -16.68 -8.43 5.92
C THR A 153 -15.94 -9.44 5.05
N LEU A 154 -16.01 -9.29 3.73
CA LEU A 154 -15.34 -10.17 2.79
C LEU A 154 -13.80 -10.06 2.87
N SER A 155 -13.26 -8.89 3.19
CA SER A 155 -11.81 -8.68 3.31
C SER A 155 -11.23 -9.47 4.48
N GLN A 156 -11.95 -9.57 5.60
CA GLN A 156 -11.52 -10.40 6.74
C GLN A 156 -11.50 -11.89 6.37
N GLU A 157 -12.49 -12.35 5.62
CA GLU A 157 -12.59 -13.74 5.15
C GLU A 157 -11.50 -14.07 4.13
N LEU A 158 -11.28 -13.20 3.14
CA LEU A 158 -10.24 -13.36 2.14
C LEU A 158 -8.84 -13.38 2.76
N ALA A 159 -8.58 -12.59 3.80
CA ALA A 159 -7.30 -12.63 4.49
C ALA A 159 -6.98 -14.04 5.01
N LEU A 160 -7.97 -14.72 5.59
CA LEU A 160 -7.83 -16.11 6.04
C LEU A 160 -7.67 -17.10 4.89
N VAL A 161 -8.37 -16.90 3.77
CA VAL A 161 -8.24 -17.76 2.57
C VAL A 161 -6.83 -17.67 1.99
N TYR A 162 -6.34 -16.45 1.76
CA TYR A 162 -4.99 -16.20 1.30
C TYR A 162 -3.96 -16.77 2.28
N TYR A 163 -4.15 -16.55 3.58
CA TYR A 163 -3.26 -17.10 4.61
C TYR A 163 -3.19 -18.64 4.54
N ARG A 164 -4.33 -19.33 4.43
CA ARG A 164 -4.38 -20.80 4.32
C ARG A 164 -3.74 -21.32 3.03
N ARG A 165 -3.94 -20.64 1.90
CA ARG A 165 -3.27 -20.98 0.63
C ARG A 165 -1.75 -20.79 0.74
N GLY A 166 -1.32 -19.71 1.39
CA GLY A 166 0.09 -19.46 1.70
C GLY A 166 0.71 -20.59 2.53
N LEU A 167 0.03 -21.02 3.59
CA LEU A 167 0.45 -22.18 4.41
C LEU A 167 0.54 -23.47 3.57
N SER A 168 -0.44 -23.72 2.71
CA SER A 168 -0.44 -24.88 1.81
C SER A 168 0.78 -24.88 0.89
N TYR A 169 1.08 -23.76 0.23
CA TYR A 169 2.28 -23.62 -0.61
C TYR A 169 3.58 -23.75 0.19
N ALA A 170 3.65 -23.13 1.37
CA ALA A 170 4.81 -23.23 2.25
C ALA A 170 5.08 -24.68 2.68
N SER A 171 4.03 -25.47 2.97
CA SER A 171 4.16 -26.88 3.38
C SER A 171 4.83 -27.79 2.34
N VAL A 172 4.83 -27.36 1.07
CA VAL A 172 5.47 -28.06 -0.06
C VAL A 172 6.65 -27.26 -0.62
N ASN A 173 7.24 -26.37 0.17
CA ASN A 173 8.40 -25.53 -0.15
C ASN A 173 8.22 -24.62 -1.39
N ARG A 174 6.98 -24.31 -1.79
CA ARG A 174 6.68 -23.35 -2.87
C ARG A 174 6.68 -21.92 -2.34
N TRP A 175 7.84 -21.45 -1.89
CA TRP A 175 7.97 -20.18 -1.17
C TRP A 175 7.60 -18.94 -1.98
N VAL A 176 7.85 -18.93 -3.30
CA VAL A 176 7.45 -17.80 -4.18
C VAL A 176 5.92 -17.67 -4.25
N ASP A 177 5.20 -18.80 -4.32
CA ASP A 177 3.74 -18.79 -4.32
C ASP A 177 3.19 -18.48 -2.92
N ALA A 178 3.79 -19.07 -1.89
CA ALA A 178 3.44 -18.78 -0.49
C ALA A 178 3.59 -17.28 -0.18
N LEU A 179 4.68 -16.66 -0.61
CA LEU A 179 4.93 -15.23 -0.46
C LEU A 179 3.80 -14.40 -1.08
N ARG A 180 3.38 -14.72 -2.31
CA ARG A 180 2.30 -14.01 -3.00
C ARG A 180 0.98 -14.09 -2.21
N GLU A 181 0.62 -15.27 -1.72
CA GLU A 181 -0.61 -15.45 -0.95
C GLU A 181 -0.52 -14.77 0.42
N PHE A 182 0.59 -14.91 1.14
CA PHE A 182 0.79 -14.23 2.42
C PHE A 182 0.82 -12.71 2.28
N GLU A 183 1.35 -12.17 1.19
CA GLU A 183 1.31 -10.74 0.90
C GLU A 183 -0.14 -10.26 0.77
N GLN A 184 -1.00 -10.98 0.04
CA GLN A 184 -2.42 -10.64 -0.04
C GLN A 184 -3.11 -10.68 1.33
N ALA A 185 -2.83 -11.70 2.14
CA ALA A 185 -3.36 -11.77 3.50
C ALA A 185 -2.89 -10.60 4.38
N TYR A 186 -1.59 -10.27 4.30
CA TYR A 186 -0.98 -9.18 5.06
C TYR A 186 -1.55 -7.81 4.67
N LEU A 187 -1.78 -7.56 3.38
CA LEU A 187 -2.36 -6.30 2.91
C LEU A 187 -3.80 -6.08 3.43
N LEU A 188 -4.55 -7.15 3.66
CA LEU A 188 -5.92 -7.09 4.18
C LEU A 188 -5.96 -6.95 5.71
N THR A 189 -5.02 -7.58 6.42
CA THR A 189 -4.96 -7.55 7.90
C THR A 189 -3.52 -7.35 8.41
N PRO A 190 -2.91 -6.17 8.20
CA PRO A 190 -1.50 -5.95 8.52
C PRO A 190 -1.21 -5.95 10.03
N GLN A 191 -2.23 -5.86 10.87
CA GLN A 191 -2.11 -5.89 12.34
C GLN A 191 -2.11 -7.32 12.90
N ASN A 192 -2.42 -8.33 12.08
CA ASN A 192 -2.39 -9.73 12.50
C ASN A 192 -0.93 -10.21 12.56
N ALA A 193 -0.42 -10.41 13.78
CA ALA A 193 0.97 -10.78 14.03
C ALA A 193 1.38 -12.14 13.41
N GLU A 194 0.45 -13.10 13.36
CA GLU A 194 0.70 -14.42 12.77
C GLU A 194 0.89 -14.30 11.25
N ILE A 195 -0.04 -13.64 10.56
CA ILE A 195 0.03 -13.38 9.12
C ILE A 195 1.29 -12.56 8.79
N ALA A 196 1.60 -11.53 9.57
CA ALA A 196 2.79 -10.72 9.39
C ALA A 196 4.07 -11.55 9.48
N SER A 197 4.17 -12.44 10.49
CA SER A 197 5.32 -13.33 10.66
C SER A 197 5.49 -14.28 9.47
N HIS A 198 4.40 -14.94 9.03
CA HIS A 198 4.45 -15.84 7.88
C HIS A 198 4.81 -15.12 6.58
N TYR A 199 4.32 -13.90 6.37
CA TYR A 199 4.72 -13.06 5.24
C TYR A 199 6.23 -12.74 5.28
N GLN A 200 6.77 -12.30 6.41
CA GLN A 200 8.19 -12.00 6.54
C GLN A 200 9.07 -13.26 6.34
N ARG A 201 8.65 -14.40 6.89
CA ARG A 201 9.34 -15.67 6.69
C ARG A 201 9.34 -16.06 5.21
N ALA A 202 8.19 -16.06 4.55
CA ALA A 202 8.11 -16.40 3.13
C ALA A 202 8.94 -15.45 2.25
N LYS A 203 9.08 -14.18 2.66
CA LYS A 203 9.95 -13.22 1.98
C LYS A 203 11.43 -13.60 2.07
N ALA A 204 11.89 -14.09 3.22
CA ALA A 204 13.25 -14.62 3.38
C ALA A 204 13.44 -15.92 2.57
N GLU A 205 12.51 -16.87 2.69
CA GLU A 205 12.62 -18.17 2.02
C GLU A 205 12.55 -18.06 0.49
N ALA A 206 11.77 -17.11 -0.04
CA ALA A 206 11.69 -16.84 -1.47
C ALA A 206 12.87 -16.01 -2.01
N ASN A 207 13.64 -15.35 -1.12
CA ASN A 207 14.81 -14.56 -1.47
C ASN A 207 16.04 -15.05 -0.71
N HIS A 208 16.81 -15.95 -1.32
CA HIS A 208 17.99 -16.57 -0.72
C HIS A 208 19.12 -15.61 -0.32
N ASP A 209 19.05 -14.32 -0.71
CA ASP A 209 19.99 -13.29 -0.27
C ASP A 209 19.55 -12.60 1.05
N LEU A 210 18.35 -12.93 1.57
CA LEU A 210 17.75 -12.32 2.75
C LEU A 210 17.73 -13.31 3.93
N PRO A 211 18.78 -13.36 4.76
CA PRO A 211 18.89 -14.37 5.80
C PRO A 211 17.80 -14.23 6.86
N LEU A 212 17.25 -15.37 7.27
CA LEU A 212 16.32 -15.46 8.38
C LEU A 212 17.06 -15.68 9.70
N LYS A 213 16.82 -14.82 10.69
CA LYS A 213 17.48 -14.84 12.00
C LYS A 213 16.49 -15.02 13.15
N ALA A 214 16.94 -15.56 14.27
CA ALA A 214 16.17 -15.60 15.51
C ALA A 214 17.03 -15.27 16.74
N ILE A 215 16.44 -14.60 17.72
CA ILE A 215 16.97 -14.56 19.09
C ILE A 215 16.34 -15.72 19.85
N LEU A 216 17.15 -16.62 20.41
CA LEU A 216 16.62 -17.78 21.11
C LEU A 216 16.47 -17.51 22.61
N PHE A 217 17.56 -17.26 23.31
CA PHE A 217 17.54 -17.08 24.76
C PHE A 217 18.75 -16.31 25.28
N PHE A 218 18.57 -15.73 26.47
CA PHE A 218 19.66 -15.27 27.32
C PHE A 218 19.66 -16.09 28.60
N LEU A 219 20.81 -16.67 28.94
CA LEU A 219 21.04 -17.30 30.24
C LEU A 219 21.13 -16.21 31.31
N ASN A 220 20.11 -16.09 32.15
CA ASN A 220 20.11 -15.11 33.23
C ASN A 220 20.64 -15.72 34.53
N ASN A 221 21.90 -15.40 34.86
CA ASN A 221 22.54 -15.78 36.12
C ASN A 221 22.46 -14.65 37.17
N THR A 222 21.72 -13.57 36.89
CA THR A 222 21.51 -12.45 37.81
C THR A 222 20.31 -12.70 38.74
N ASN A 223 20.12 -11.83 39.72
CA ASN A 223 18.93 -11.86 40.58
C ASN A 223 17.71 -11.14 39.96
N LEU A 224 17.84 -10.64 38.72
CA LEU A 224 16.82 -9.82 38.07
C LEU A 224 15.97 -10.69 37.13
N SER A 225 14.99 -11.38 37.71
CA SER A 225 14.10 -12.29 36.97
C SER A 225 13.35 -11.59 35.82
N GLY A 226 13.23 -12.25 34.68
CA GLY A 226 12.54 -11.75 33.48
C GLY A 226 13.38 -10.78 32.64
N MET A 227 14.63 -10.51 33.02
CA MET A 227 15.53 -9.67 32.24
C MET A 227 15.85 -10.28 30.87
N GLU A 228 16.03 -11.60 30.81
CA GLU A 228 16.31 -12.37 29.58
C GLU A 228 15.23 -12.16 28.51
N ASP A 229 13.97 -12.29 28.88
CA ASP A 229 12.82 -12.18 27.99
C ASP A 229 12.58 -10.72 27.56
N LEU A 230 12.76 -9.77 28.49
CA LEU A 230 12.63 -8.35 28.15
C LEU A 230 13.78 -7.90 27.23
N LEU A 231 15.01 -8.30 27.54
CA LEU A 231 16.18 -7.99 26.73
C LEU A 231 16.08 -8.59 25.34
N ALA A 232 15.64 -9.84 25.21
CA ALA A 232 15.48 -10.48 23.90
C ALA A 232 14.45 -9.73 23.02
N ARG A 233 13.31 -9.32 23.60
CA ARG A 233 12.28 -8.55 22.87
C ARG A 233 12.74 -7.16 22.46
N GLU A 234 13.39 -6.44 23.37
CA GLU A 234 13.94 -5.11 23.05
C GLU A 234 15.07 -5.22 22.02
N LEU A 235 15.93 -6.23 22.14
CA LEU A 235 17.01 -6.48 21.18
C LEU A 235 16.44 -6.81 19.80
N GLN A 236 15.41 -7.67 19.70
CA GLN A 236 14.72 -7.92 18.43
C GLN A 236 14.21 -6.61 17.83
N THR A 237 13.51 -5.81 18.63
CA THR A 237 12.90 -4.54 18.17
C THR A 237 13.97 -3.62 17.59
N THR A 238 15.08 -3.43 18.30
CA THR A 238 16.21 -2.63 17.81
C THR A 238 16.85 -3.22 16.56
N MET A 239 17.05 -4.53 16.52
CA MET A 239 17.69 -5.21 15.39
C MET A 239 16.85 -5.12 14.11
N VAL A 240 15.54 -5.35 14.21
CA VAL A 240 14.59 -5.16 13.09
C VAL A 240 14.62 -3.72 12.59
N ALA A 241 14.59 -2.73 13.49
CA ALA A 241 14.67 -1.33 13.10
C ALA A 241 16.00 -0.96 12.40
N ALA A 242 17.10 -1.62 12.79
CA ALA A 242 18.43 -1.41 12.20
C ALA A 242 18.77 -2.36 11.03
N ALA A 243 17.86 -3.28 10.67
CA ALA A 243 18.15 -4.30 9.67
C ALA A 243 18.38 -3.68 8.28
N ASP A 244 17.66 -2.62 7.94
CA ASP A 244 17.72 -1.94 6.63
C ASP A 244 17.62 -2.94 5.45
N GLY A 245 16.72 -3.91 5.59
CA GLY A 245 16.51 -4.96 4.58
C GLY A 245 17.63 -6.01 4.47
N ARG A 246 18.62 -6.02 5.36
CA ARG A 246 19.75 -6.98 5.32
C ARG A 246 19.41 -8.37 5.85
N TYR A 247 18.32 -8.51 6.61
CA TYR A 247 17.84 -9.77 7.17
C TYR A 247 16.40 -9.64 7.64
N ILE A 248 15.74 -10.78 7.84
CA ILE A 248 14.46 -10.89 8.54
C ILE A 248 14.71 -11.51 9.92
N MET A 249 14.00 -11.02 10.94
CA MET A 249 14.03 -11.62 12.27
C MET A 249 12.68 -12.28 12.56
N LEU A 250 12.70 -13.55 12.98
CA LEU A 250 11.52 -14.22 13.50
C LEU A 250 11.05 -13.58 14.80
N ASP A 251 9.74 -13.52 15.00
CA ASP A 251 9.17 -12.95 16.21
C ASP A 251 9.52 -13.78 17.45
N TYR A 252 10.09 -13.12 18.45
CA TYR A 252 10.58 -13.74 19.67
C TYR A 252 9.49 -14.47 20.45
N ASN A 253 8.24 -14.01 20.42
CA ASN A 253 7.17 -14.72 21.14
C ASN A 253 6.86 -16.06 20.47
N GLN A 254 6.91 -16.12 19.13
CA GLN A 254 6.75 -17.36 18.37
C GLN A 254 7.95 -18.29 18.60
N VAL A 255 9.17 -17.74 18.56
CA VAL A 255 10.39 -18.50 18.87
C VAL A 255 10.31 -19.08 20.28
N ARG A 256 9.92 -18.28 21.28
CA ARG A 256 9.78 -18.73 22.67
C ARG A 256 8.74 -19.82 22.83
N ALA A 257 7.61 -19.77 22.11
CA ALA A 257 6.61 -20.84 22.14
C ALA A 257 7.21 -22.19 21.70
N VAL A 258 7.99 -22.17 20.62
CA VAL A 258 8.72 -23.35 20.13
C VAL A 258 9.77 -23.81 21.14
N ILE A 259 10.55 -22.90 21.73
CA ILE A 259 11.54 -23.23 22.75
C ILE A 259 10.87 -23.88 23.96
N THR A 260 9.79 -23.30 24.50
CA THR A 260 9.12 -23.84 25.68
C THR A 260 8.53 -25.24 25.42
N GLU A 261 7.97 -25.47 24.24
CA GLU A 261 7.41 -26.77 23.86
C GLU A 261 8.51 -27.83 23.67
N GLN A 262 9.62 -27.47 23.03
CA GLN A 262 10.66 -28.42 22.61
C GLN A 262 11.83 -28.57 23.60
N ALA A 263 12.13 -27.54 24.41
CA ALA A 263 13.18 -27.58 25.44
C ALA A 263 12.80 -28.43 26.66
N ALA A 264 11.52 -28.78 26.82
CA ALA A 264 11.11 -29.82 27.75
C ALA A 264 11.52 -31.23 27.27
N ALA A 265 11.62 -31.43 25.96
CA ALA A 265 11.99 -32.70 25.32
C ALA A 265 13.50 -32.83 25.05
N LEU A 266 14.18 -31.73 24.76
CA LEU A 266 15.62 -31.65 24.53
C LEU A 266 16.32 -31.24 25.84
N SER A 267 17.28 -32.04 26.31
CA SER A 267 18.12 -31.81 27.50
C SER A 267 18.14 -30.34 27.98
N GLY A 268 17.61 -30.07 29.18
CA GLY A 268 17.31 -28.74 29.72
C GLY A 268 18.50 -27.79 29.98
N THR A 269 19.66 -28.01 29.34
CA THR A 269 20.78 -27.06 29.36
C THR A 269 20.74 -26.17 28.12
N LEU A 270 20.42 -24.89 28.33
CA LEU A 270 20.44 -23.86 27.31
C LEU A 270 21.90 -23.59 26.87
N ASN A 271 22.37 -24.32 25.86
CA ASN A 271 23.74 -24.29 25.35
C ASN A 271 23.78 -24.09 23.82
N GLU A 272 24.99 -23.99 23.25
CA GLU A 272 25.19 -23.78 21.80
C GLU A 272 24.63 -24.94 20.94
N GLY A 273 24.73 -26.18 21.41
CA GLY A 273 24.19 -27.35 20.70
C GLY A 273 22.67 -27.26 20.58
N LEU A 274 21.98 -27.00 21.69
CA LEU A 274 20.53 -26.80 21.70
C LEU A 274 20.14 -25.60 20.83
N ALA A 275 20.91 -24.51 20.85
CA ALA A 275 20.67 -23.34 20.01
C ALA A 275 20.70 -23.70 18.51
N LEU A 276 21.65 -24.55 18.09
CA LEU A 276 21.71 -25.01 16.70
C LEU A 276 20.55 -25.94 16.35
N ASP A 277 20.17 -26.85 17.25
CA ASP A 277 19.03 -27.75 17.04
C ASP A 277 17.71 -26.99 16.91
N LEU A 278 17.47 -26.02 17.80
CA LEU A 278 16.34 -25.11 17.73
C LEU A 278 16.38 -24.25 16.46
N GLY A 279 17.57 -23.77 16.07
CA GLY A 279 17.75 -23.03 14.83
C GLY A 279 17.33 -23.83 13.58
N ARG A 280 17.71 -25.11 13.52
CA ARG A 280 17.30 -26.02 12.43
C ARG A 280 15.80 -26.26 12.44
N LEU A 281 15.22 -26.47 13.62
CA LEU A 281 13.79 -26.68 13.78
C LEU A 281 12.98 -25.45 13.34
N LEU A 282 13.46 -24.26 13.69
CA LEU A 282 12.86 -22.99 13.25
C LEU A 282 13.10 -22.71 11.76
N GLY A 283 14.08 -23.37 11.13
CA GLY A 283 14.49 -23.13 9.75
C GLY A 283 15.15 -21.76 9.57
N VAL A 284 15.91 -21.30 10.57
CA VAL A 284 16.66 -20.03 10.48
C VAL A 284 18.11 -20.30 10.12
N GLU A 285 18.75 -19.33 9.47
CA GLU A 285 20.15 -19.40 9.08
C GLU A 285 21.09 -18.97 10.20
N GLU A 286 20.60 -18.12 11.09
CA GLU A 286 21.39 -17.54 12.17
C GLU A 286 20.59 -17.45 13.47
N VAL A 287 21.21 -17.87 14.58
CA VAL A 287 20.62 -17.77 15.92
C VAL A 287 21.49 -16.93 16.83
N ILE A 288 20.85 -16.13 17.68
CA ILE A 288 21.50 -15.29 18.68
C ILE A 288 21.18 -15.84 20.06
N ILE A 289 22.23 -16.06 20.85
CA ILE A 289 22.16 -16.44 22.26
C ILE A 289 23.03 -15.52 23.10
N GLY A 290 22.78 -15.47 24.41
CA GLY A 290 23.62 -14.68 25.31
C GLY A 290 23.59 -15.14 26.76
N THR A 291 24.39 -14.46 27.58
CA THR A 291 24.50 -14.67 29.02
C THR A 291 24.46 -13.34 29.74
N LEU A 292 23.82 -13.31 30.90
CA LEU A 292 23.75 -12.18 31.82
C LEU A 292 24.31 -12.64 33.17
N ASN A 293 25.43 -12.07 33.59
CA ASN A 293 26.07 -12.41 34.86
C ASN A 293 26.03 -11.21 35.82
N PRO A 294 25.89 -11.43 37.14
CA PRO A 294 25.92 -10.35 38.11
C PRO A 294 27.35 -9.78 38.21
N VAL A 295 27.44 -8.48 38.44
CA VAL A 295 28.73 -7.82 38.73
C VAL A 295 28.60 -7.09 40.06
N GLU A 296 29.41 -7.49 41.04
CA GLU A 296 29.41 -6.85 42.35
C GLU A 296 29.76 -5.36 42.24
N ALA A 297 28.88 -4.52 42.78
CA ALA A 297 29.08 -3.07 42.80
C ALA A 297 28.31 -2.43 43.95
N LYS A 298 28.98 -1.53 44.69
CA LYS A 298 28.41 -0.94 45.93
C LYS A 298 27.22 -0.01 45.69
N ASN A 299 27.25 0.81 44.64
CA ASN A 299 26.33 1.95 44.47
C ASN A 299 25.64 2.01 43.09
N ARG A 300 25.87 1.02 42.23
CA ARG A 300 25.42 1.03 40.83
C ARG A 300 25.02 -0.40 40.46
N LEU A 301 23.84 -0.57 39.89
CA LEU A 301 23.49 -1.85 39.27
C LEU A 301 24.41 -2.10 38.06
N ARG A 302 25.06 -3.27 38.04
CA ARG A 302 25.95 -3.71 36.97
C ARG A 302 25.68 -5.15 36.64
N ILE A 303 25.76 -5.45 35.35
CA ILE A 303 25.74 -6.81 34.84
C ILE A 303 26.84 -6.95 33.80
N GLU A 304 27.35 -8.16 33.66
CA GLU A 304 28.17 -8.54 32.53
C GLU A 304 27.28 -9.18 31.49
N VAL A 305 27.42 -8.73 30.25
CA VAL A 305 26.63 -9.21 29.12
C VAL A 305 27.56 -9.76 28.07
N ALA A 306 27.26 -10.97 27.60
CA ALA A 306 27.90 -11.56 26.44
C ALA A 306 26.83 -12.08 25.47
N THR A 307 27.11 -12.02 24.18
CA THR A 307 26.22 -12.58 23.16
C THR A 307 27.03 -13.09 21.99
N LYS A 308 26.51 -14.12 21.34
CA LYS A 308 27.08 -14.64 20.10
C LYS A 308 25.97 -14.97 19.12
N SER A 309 26.30 -14.79 17.85
CA SER A 309 25.51 -15.21 16.71
C SER A 309 26.18 -16.44 16.09
N LEU A 310 25.37 -17.48 15.88
CA LEU A 310 25.79 -18.77 15.35
C LEU A 310 25.12 -19.00 13.99
N ALA A 311 25.90 -19.38 12.99
CA ALA A 311 25.38 -19.91 11.74
C ALA A 311 24.82 -21.32 11.98
N VAL A 312 23.52 -21.50 11.76
CA VAL A 312 22.83 -22.77 12.02
C VAL A 312 23.37 -23.92 11.16
N PRO A 313 23.66 -23.75 9.86
CA PRO A 313 24.13 -24.87 9.02
C PRO A 313 25.50 -25.41 9.43
N SER A 314 26.41 -24.55 9.90
CA SER A 314 27.81 -24.91 10.16
C SER A 314 28.21 -24.93 11.63
N GLY A 315 27.39 -24.35 12.52
CA GLY A 315 27.77 -24.10 13.91
C GLY A 315 28.82 -22.99 14.09
N GLN A 316 29.24 -22.32 13.02
CA GLN A 316 30.28 -21.29 13.10
C GLN A 316 29.76 -20.04 13.81
N ILE A 317 30.59 -19.47 14.67
CA ILE A 317 30.33 -18.18 15.28
C ILE A 317 30.49 -17.09 14.21
N ARG A 318 29.36 -16.50 13.79
CA ARG A 318 29.33 -15.36 12.85
C ARG A 318 29.79 -14.09 13.52
N LYS A 319 29.36 -13.89 14.76
CA LYS A 319 29.72 -12.73 15.58
C LYS A 319 29.80 -13.12 17.04
N GLU A 320 30.84 -12.64 17.71
CA GLU A 320 30.98 -12.74 19.16
C GLU A 320 31.13 -11.35 19.75
N VAL A 321 30.24 -11.02 20.67
CA VAL A 321 30.37 -9.85 21.55
C VAL A 321 30.99 -10.37 22.84
N LYS A 322 32.29 -10.13 22.99
CA LYS A 322 33.03 -10.47 24.21
C LYS A 322 32.33 -9.89 25.44
N PRO A 323 32.38 -10.59 26.59
CA PRO A 323 31.78 -10.11 27.83
C PRO A 323 32.16 -8.67 28.12
N PHE A 324 31.17 -7.84 28.41
CA PHE A 324 31.38 -6.46 28.82
C PHE A 324 30.47 -6.11 29.98
N THR A 325 30.96 -5.26 30.88
CA THR A 325 30.16 -4.75 31.98
C THR A 325 29.26 -3.61 31.49
N TYR A 326 27.95 -3.84 31.51
CA TYR A 326 26.97 -2.78 31.36
C TYR A 326 26.68 -2.16 32.72
N THR A 327 26.76 -0.83 32.80
CA THR A 327 26.42 -0.12 34.03
C THR A 327 25.18 0.72 33.85
N PHE A 328 24.10 0.33 34.53
CA PHE A 328 22.82 1.03 34.46
C PHE A 328 22.91 2.47 34.97
N PRO A 329 22.10 3.41 34.44
CA PRO A 329 22.07 4.80 34.90
C PRO A 329 21.92 4.95 36.42
N LYS A 330 22.43 6.04 36.99
CA LYS A 330 22.33 6.31 38.43
C LYS A 330 20.85 6.31 38.85
N GLY A 331 20.55 5.68 39.99
CA GLY A 331 19.17 5.50 40.48
C GLY A 331 18.45 4.27 39.93
N THR A 332 19.12 3.43 39.13
CA THR A 332 18.58 2.14 38.69
C THR A 332 18.85 1.06 39.74
N ASP A 333 17.81 0.30 40.10
CA ASP A 333 17.84 -0.80 41.08
C ASP A 333 16.90 -1.95 40.65
N GLU A 334 16.72 -2.92 41.54
CA GLU A 334 15.89 -4.13 41.32
C GLU A 334 14.41 -3.82 41.06
N THR A 335 13.95 -2.63 41.41
CA THR A 335 12.55 -2.19 41.31
C THR A 335 12.26 -1.28 40.12
N ASN A 336 13.25 -0.98 39.27
CA ASN A 336 13.03 -0.08 38.12
C ASN A 336 13.91 -0.37 36.89
N TRP A 337 14.75 -1.42 36.93
CA TRP A 337 15.70 -1.75 35.87
C TRP A 337 15.07 -1.96 34.49
N TRP A 338 13.83 -2.43 34.43
CA TRP A 338 13.15 -2.75 33.17
C TRP A 338 13.02 -1.54 32.23
N HIS A 339 12.88 -0.32 32.79
CA HIS A 339 12.84 0.91 32.01
C HIS A 339 14.16 1.23 31.28
N ARG A 340 15.25 0.56 31.64
CA ARG A 340 16.60 0.79 31.10
C ARG A 340 17.06 -0.30 30.13
N ILE A 341 16.27 -1.36 29.94
CA ILE A 341 16.61 -2.43 29.00
C ILE A 341 16.70 -1.96 27.54
N PRO A 342 15.87 -1.02 27.05
CA PRO A 342 16.03 -0.51 25.68
C PRO A 342 17.43 0.09 25.41
N ASP A 343 18.04 0.73 26.42
CA ASP A 343 19.40 1.28 26.29
C ASP A 343 20.45 0.16 26.13
N LEU A 344 20.32 -0.91 26.91
CA LEU A 344 21.17 -2.10 26.81
C LEU A 344 20.98 -2.82 25.46
N ALA A 345 19.74 -3.01 25.03
CA ALA A 345 19.41 -3.61 23.74
C ALA A 345 20.03 -2.81 22.57
N ASN A 346 19.95 -1.48 22.64
CA ASN A 346 20.59 -0.58 21.67
C ASN A 346 22.12 -0.73 21.63
N GLU A 347 22.75 -0.87 22.79
CA GLU A 347 24.20 -1.11 22.85
C GLU A 347 24.58 -2.47 22.29
N LEU A 348 23.83 -3.53 22.63
CA LEU A 348 24.04 -4.88 22.11
C LEU A 348 23.85 -4.96 20.59
N ALA A 349 22.77 -4.39 20.06
CA ALA A 349 22.53 -4.37 18.62
C ALA A 349 23.67 -3.68 17.86
N LYS A 350 24.21 -2.57 18.40
CA LYS A 350 25.40 -1.91 17.82
C LYS A 350 26.63 -2.82 17.85
N ARG A 351 26.82 -3.59 18.92
CA ARG A 351 27.96 -4.53 19.05
C ARG A 351 27.81 -5.75 18.13
N LEU A 352 26.59 -6.21 17.88
CA LEU A 352 26.29 -7.30 16.96
C LEU A 352 26.39 -6.89 15.48
N ASN A 353 26.11 -5.61 15.16
CA ASN A 353 26.16 -5.07 13.80
C ASN A 353 27.52 -4.49 13.39
N LYS A 354 28.41 -4.17 14.34
CA LYS A 354 29.85 -3.93 14.09
C LYS A 354 30.53 -5.25 13.79
#